data_AF-A0A0N0ZWT7-F1
#
_entry.id   AF-A0A0N0ZWT7-F1
#
_cell.length_a   1.000
_cell.length_b   1.000
_cell.length_c   1.000
_cell.angle_alpha   90.00
_cell.angle_beta   90.00
_cell.angle_gamma   90.00
#
_symmetry.space_group_name_H-M   'P 1'
#
loop_
_entity.id
_entity.type
_entity.pdbx_description
1 polymer ?
#
loop_
_entity_poly.entity_id
_entity_poly.type
_entity_poly.pdbx_seq_one_letter_code
_entity_poly.pdbx_strand_id
1 'polypeptide(L)'
;MENSIKIGSHYYDLNIKHFCFEREQSLSYINDLPLLNQFPNLTSASFSCSNLNDEGLAHISDCYKIEYLDVQDTEITNEGIKHLKNLNNLQYLRLKENSQLTNDCIPDLAALDFLHDLQIHETSINEEGLKKFVALKNLEFYCFLENICIDVWNNNYTFEGLLDISKKIPDCAILAKGNGEFLNGTFDGEWRR
;
A
#
# COMPACT_ATOMS: atom_id res chain seq x y z
N MET A 1 -0.70 3.93 -36.10
CA MET A 1 -0.90 4.70 -34.86
C MET A 1 -1.90 4.00 -33.93
N GLU A 2 -1.97 2.65 -33.94
CA GLU A 2 -3.04 1.90 -33.24
C GLU A 2 -2.61 1.24 -31.93
N ASN A 3 -1.35 1.40 -31.49
CA ASN A 3 -0.83 0.65 -30.35
C ASN A 3 -0.46 1.51 -29.13
N SER A 4 -1.07 2.69 -28.99
CA SER A 4 -0.76 3.59 -27.88
C SER A 4 -1.99 4.31 -27.33
N ILE A 5 -2.01 4.51 -26.02
CA ILE A 5 -3.01 5.33 -25.31
C ILE A 5 -2.35 6.61 -24.85
N LYS A 6 -3.05 7.73 -25.02
CA LYS A 6 -2.63 9.02 -24.48
C LYS A 6 -3.18 9.18 -23.07
N ILE A 7 -2.30 9.40 -22.10
CA ILE A 7 -2.65 9.80 -20.74
C ILE A 7 -1.93 11.11 -20.46
N GLY A 8 -2.70 12.15 -20.20
CA GLY A 8 -2.23 13.51 -20.14
C GLY A 8 -1.47 13.96 -21.39
N SER A 9 -0.22 14.38 -21.23
CA SER A 9 0.63 14.81 -22.34
C SER A 9 1.41 13.68 -23.01
N HIS A 10 1.37 12.46 -22.46
CA HIS A 10 2.23 11.34 -22.86
C HIS A 10 1.46 10.22 -23.55
N TYR A 11 2.14 9.54 -24.48
CA TYR A 11 1.64 8.34 -25.14
C TYR A 11 2.35 7.11 -24.59
N TYR A 12 1.58 6.11 -24.20
CA TYR A 12 2.05 4.86 -23.65
C TYR A 12 1.73 3.72 -24.61
N ASP A 13 2.66 2.79 -24.82
CA ASP A 13 2.38 1.56 -25.59
C ASP A 13 1.33 0.71 -24.88
N LEU A 14 0.45 0.04 -25.61
CA LEU A 14 -0.58 -0.83 -25.02
C LEU A 14 -0.01 -1.99 -24.20
N ASN A 15 1.23 -2.42 -24.47
CA ASN A 15 1.85 -3.57 -23.82
C ASN A 15 2.63 -3.22 -22.55
N ILE A 16 2.56 -1.98 -22.06
CA ILE A 16 3.21 -1.64 -20.80
C ILE A 16 2.72 -2.55 -19.67
N LYS A 17 3.66 -2.95 -18.81
CA LYS A 17 3.35 -3.63 -17.54
C LYS A 17 3.39 -2.70 -16.35
N HIS A 18 4.10 -1.59 -16.51
CA HIS A 18 4.38 -0.61 -15.47
C HIS A 18 3.91 0.76 -15.95
N PHE A 19 3.01 1.37 -15.20
CA PHE A 19 2.64 2.77 -15.34
C PHE A 19 3.29 3.59 -14.23
N CYS A 20 3.88 4.72 -14.56
CA CYS A 20 4.45 5.65 -13.58
C CYS A 20 3.91 7.04 -13.87
N PHE A 21 3.18 7.61 -12.91
CA PHE A 21 2.71 8.98 -12.98
C PHE A 21 3.86 9.92 -12.64
N GLU A 22 4.24 10.77 -13.59
CA GLU A 22 5.37 11.66 -13.42
C GLU A 22 4.98 12.89 -12.60
N ARG A 23 5.86 13.32 -11.68
CA ARG A 23 5.64 14.46 -10.76
C ARG A 23 5.25 15.78 -11.43
N GLU A 24 5.58 15.98 -12.69
CA GLU A 24 5.24 17.21 -13.45
C GLU A 24 3.79 17.22 -13.96
N GLN A 25 3.06 16.11 -13.82
CA GLN A 25 1.70 15.97 -14.32
C GLN A 25 0.69 16.51 -13.29
N SER A 26 -0.06 17.53 -13.69
CA SER A 26 -1.13 18.13 -12.87
C SER A 26 -2.35 17.20 -12.73
N LEU A 27 -3.13 17.37 -11.67
CA LEU A 27 -4.42 16.70 -11.41
C LEU A 27 -5.45 16.78 -12.55
N SER A 28 -5.22 17.60 -13.59
CA SER A 28 -6.04 17.63 -14.81
C SER A 28 -6.23 16.26 -15.47
N TYR A 29 -5.35 15.30 -15.19
CA TYR A 29 -5.34 13.97 -15.79
C TYR A 29 -6.06 12.89 -14.97
N ILE A 30 -6.70 13.26 -13.85
CA ILE A 30 -7.52 12.31 -13.08
C ILE A 30 -8.61 11.66 -13.94
N ASN A 31 -9.16 12.42 -14.90
CA ASN A 31 -10.14 11.97 -15.88
C ASN A 31 -9.58 10.98 -16.91
N ASP A 32 -8.26 10.90 -17.06
CA ASP A 32 -7.58 9.96 -17.96
C ASP A 32 -7.23 8.65 -17.23
N LEU A 33 -7.26 8.60 -15.89
CA LEU A 33 -6.95 7.38 -15.12
C LEU A 33 -7.84 6.17 -15.47
N PRO A 34 -9.14 6.32 -15.79
CA PRO A 34 -9.94 5.21 -16.29
C PRO A 34 -9.38 4.53 -17.54
N LEU A 35 -8.56 5.23 -18.34
CA LEU A 35 -7.90 4.66 -19.52
C LEU A 35 -6.86 3.59 -19.14
N LEU A 36 -6.39 3.55 -17.89
CA LEU A 36 -5.42 2.55 -17.42
C LEU A 36 -5.97 1.11 -17.57
N ASN A 37 -7.28 0.93 -17.45
CA ASN A 37 -7.91 -0.39 -17.61
C ASN A 37 -7.85 -0.93 -19.05
N GLN A 38 -7.49 -0.09 -20.02
CA GLN A 38 -7.31 -0.51 -21.41
C GLN A 38 -5.94 -1.15 -21.66
N PHE A 39 -4.98 -1.06 -20.74
CA PHE A 39 -3.69 -1.74 -20.86
C PHE A 39 -3.82 -3.22 -20.46
N PRO A 40 -3.80 -4.18 -21.42
CA PRO A 40 -4.06 -5.58 -21.14
C PRO A 40 -3.06 -6.24 -20.19
N ASN A 41 -1.84 -5.70 -20.10
CA ASN A 41 -0.72 -6.28 -19.36
C ASN A 41 -0.30 -5.45 -18.14
N LEU A 42 -1.06 -4.41 -17.77
CA LEU A 42 -0.72 -3.54 -16.65
C LEU A 42 -0.86 -4.29 -15.32
N THR A 43 0.26 -4.53 -14.65
CA THR A 43 0.31 -5.19 -13.34
C THR A 43 0.90 -4.29 -12.27
N SER A 44 1.44 -3.14 -12.63
CA SER A 44 2.14 -2.26 -11.70
C SER A 44 1.86 -0.80 -12.04
N ALA A 45 1.49 -0.02 -11.02
CA ALA A 45 1.24 1.40 -11.16
C ALA A 45 1.87 2.16 -9.99
N SER A 46 2.50 3.29 -10.29
CA SER A 46 3.03 4.23 -9.31
C SER A 46 2.46 5.62 -9.54
N PHE A 47 1.99 6.23 -8.46
CA PHE A 47 1.53 7.60 -8.34
C PHE A 47 2.27 8.35 -7.23
N SER A 48 3.45 7.85 -6.85
CA SER A 48 4.20 8.39 -5.74
C SER A 48 4.50 9.89 -5.90
N CYS A 49 4.33 10.66 -4.82
CA CYS A 49 4.57 12.10 -4.78
C CYS A 49 3.75 12.86 -5.82
N SER A 50 2.47 12.51 -5.93
CA SER A 50 1.51 13.17 -6.80
C SER A 50 0.28 13.59 -5.99
N ASN A 51 -0.53 14.48 -6.54
CA ASN A 51 -1.76 14.90 -5.89
C ASN A 51 -2.91 13.88 -6.08
N LEU A 52 -2.60 12.59 -6.20
CA LEU A 52 -3.62 11.53 -6.32
C LEU A 52 -4.50 11.56 -5.06
N ASN A 53 -5.82 11.70 -5.26
CA ASN A 53 -6.81 11.74 -4.18
C ASN A 53 -7.74 10.51 -4.24
N ASP A 54 -8.75 10.48 -3.38
CA ASP A 54 -9.69 9.35 -3.28
C ASP A 54 -10.47 9.07 -4.58
N GLU A 55 -10.82 10.11 -5.35
CA GLU A 55 -11.48 9.97 -6.66
C GLU A 55 -10.53 9.29 -7.67
N GLY A 56 -9.26 9.70 -7.68
CA GLY A 56 -8.25 9.10 -8.55
C GLY A 56 -7.99 7.64 -8.17
N LEU A 57 -7.93 7.34 -6.88
CA LEU A 57 -7.78 5.97 -6.39
C LEU A 57 -8.99 5.09 -6.73
N ALA A 58 -10.20 5.66 -6.74
CA ALA A 58 -11.39 4.96 -7.22
C ALA A 58 -11.25 4.54 -8.69
N HIS A 59 -10.73 5.41 -9.56
CA HIS A 59 -10.47 5.04 -10.96
C HIS A 59 -9.39 3.95 -11.11
N ILE A 60 -8.34 4.01 -10.28
CA ILE A 60 -7.29 2.98 -10.26
C ILE A 60 -7.85 1.62 -9.82
N SER A 61 -8.86 1.61 -8.94
CA SER A 61 -9.45 0.37 -8.41
C SER A 61 -10.16 -0.50 -9.46
N ASP A 62 -10.47 0.05 -10.64
CA ASP A 62 -11.03 -0.71 -11.76
C ASP A 62 -9.97 -1.52 -12.52
N CYS A 63 -8.68 -1.27 -12.26
CA CYS A 63 -7.56 -1.97 -12.88
C CYS A 63 -7.23 -3.27 -12.12
N TYR A 64 -8.17 -4.23 -12.14
CA TYR A 64 -8.14 -5.46 -11.33
C TYR A 64 -6.90 -6.36 -11.49
N LYS A 65 -6.05 -6.12 -12.50
CA LYS A 65 -4.80 -6.86 -12.75
C LYS A 65 -3.59 -6.31 -11.99
N ILE A 66 -3.73 -5.16 -11.32
CA ILE A 66 -2.64 -4.56 -10.56
C ILE A 66 -2.24 -5.49 -9.41
N GLU A 67 -0.96 -5.83 -9.40
CA GLU A 67 -0.26 -6.60 -8.37
C GLU A 67 0.60 -5.67 -7.50
N TYR A 68 1.07 -4.56 -8.04
CA TYR A 68 1.91 -3.58 -7.35
C TYR A 68 1.32 -2.17 -7.47
N LEU A 69 0.98 -1.56 -6.34
CA LEU A 69 0.49 -0.19 -6.27
C LEU A 69 1.35 0.65 -5.32
N ASP A 70 1.92 1.72 -5.86
CA ASP A 70 2.65 2.72 -5.09
C ASP A 70 1.90 4.06 -5.12
N VAL A 71 1.37 4.44 -3.96
CA VAL A 71 0.68 5.71 -3.74
C VAL A 71 1.33 6.44 -2.55
N GLN A 72 2.65 6.34 -2.43
CA GLN A 72 3.42 7.08 -1.44
C GLN A 72 3.21 8.59 -1.61
N ASP A 73 3.07 9.33 -0.50
CA ASP A 73 3.03 10.81 -0.49
C ASP A 73 2.00 11.36 -1.49
N THR A 74 0.73 11.05 -1.21
CA THR A 74 -0.41 11.47 -2.01
C THR A 74 -1.49 12.13 -1.14
N GLU A 75 -2.60 12.53 -1.75
CA GLU A 75 -3.73 13.17 -1.07
C GLU A 75 -4.83 12.15 -0.69
N ILE A 76 -4.55 10.85 -0.76
CA ILE A 76 -5.52 9.80 -0.38
C ILE A 76 -5.83 9.80 1.12
N THR A 77 -7.06 9.45 1.45
CA THR A 77 -7.56 9.33 2.82
C THR A 77 -8.07 7.93 3.11
N ASN A 78 -8.55 7.70 4.33
CA ASN A 78 -9.19 6.44 4.70
C ASN A 78 -10.36 6.07 3.78
N GLU A 79 -11.08 7.05 3.22
CA GLU A 79 -12.17 6.80 2.26
C GLU A 79 -11.64 6.24 0.94
N GLY A 80 -10.50 6.74 0.44
CA GLY A 80 -9.83 6.23 -0.74
C GLY A 80 -9.46 4.75 -0.64
N ILE A 81 -8.94 4.33 0.52
CA ILE A 81 -8.50 2.94 0.77
C ILE A 81 -9.64 1.93 0.57
N LYS A 82 -10.90 2.31 0.82
CA LYS A 82 -12.08 1.44 0.61
C LYS A 82 -12.24 0.96 -0.82
N HIS A 83 -11.68 1.69 -1.79
CA HIS A 83 -11.71 1.30 -3.19
C HIS A 83 -10.75 0.15 -3.51
N LEU A 84 -9.67 -0.02 -2.74
CA LEU A 84 -8.63 -1.02 -3.01
C LEU A 84 -9.13 -2.46 -2.91
N LYS A 85 -10.27 -2.71 -2.25
CA LYS A 85 -10.90 -4.04 -2.19
C LYS A 85 -11.23 -4.65 -3.57
N ASN A 86 -11.30 -3.83 -4.62
CA ASN A 86 -11.54 -4.31 -5.99
C ASN A 86 -10.26 -4.85 -6.64
N LEU A 87 -9.08 -4.52 -6.13
CA LEU A 87 -7.78 -4.97 -6.63
C LEU A 87 -7.44 -6.36 -6.06
N ASN A 88 -8.21 -7.36 -6.50
CA ASN A 88 -8.12 -8.74 -5.99
C ASN A 88 -6.78 -9.45 -6.28
N ASN A 89 -5.89 -8.85 -7.06
CA ASN A 89 -4.54 -9.39 -7.32
C ASN A 89 -3.43 -8.59 -6.64
N LEU A 90 -3.78 -7.60 -5.80
CA LEU A 90 -2.81 -6.70 -5.19
C LEU A 90 -1.93 -7.44 -4.17
N GLN A 91 -0.63 -7.48 -4.46
CA GLN A 91 0.39 -8.18 -3.68
C GLN A 91 1.32 -7.19 -2.94
N TYR A 92 1.57 -6.03 -3.53
CA TYR A 92 2.48 -5.03 -2.97
C TYR A 92 1.77 -3.68 -2.91
N LEU A 93 1.67 -3.13 -1.70
CA LEU A 93 1.00 -1.84 -1.48
C LEU A 93 1.90 -0.90 -0.68
N ARG A 94 2.29 0.21 -1.30
CA ARG A 94 3.01 1.30 -0.64
C ARG A 94 2.09 2.47 -0.37
N LEU A 95 1.83 2.72 0.91
CA LEU A 95 1.03 3.83 1.45
C LEU A 95 1.90 4.83 2.22
N LYS A 96 3.23 4.74 2.06
CA LYS A 96 4.18 5.53 2.83
C LYS A 96 3.90 7.02 2.74
N GLU A 97 4.20 7.80 3.79
CA GLU A 97 4.15 9.28 3.80
C GLU A 97 2.72 9.85 3.66
N ASN A 98 1.68 9.00 3.66
CA ASN A 98 0.29 9.44 3.74
C ASN A 98 -0.14 9.60 5.21
N SER A 99 0.28 10.69 5.86
CA SER A 99 -0.04 10.98 7.27
C SER A 99 -1.55 11.04 7.58
N GLN A 100 -2.39 11.21 6.55
CA GLN A 100 -3.85 11.24 6.61
C GLN A 100 -4.47 9.85 6.91
N LEU A 101 -3.73 8.78 6.66
CA LEU A 101 -4.20 7.41 6.88
C LEU A 101 -4.06 7.06 8.36
N THR A 102 -5.18 6.65 8.98
CA THR A 102 -5.27 6.33 10.40
C THR A 102 -5.67 4.87 10.60
N ASN A 103 -5.82 4.44 11.86
CA ASN A 103 -6.36 3.13 12.22
C ASN A 103 -7.78 2.85 11.63
N ASP A 104 -8.47 3.85 11.10
CA ASP A 104 -9.80 3.71 10.51
C ASP A 104 -9.78 2.97 9.17
N CYS A 105 -8.68 3.03 8.40
CA CYS A 105 -8.56 2.29 7.14
C CYS A 105 -8.15 0.81 7.32
N ILE A 106 -7.82 0.39 8.55
CA ILE A 106 -7.32 -0.97 8.84
C ILE A 106 -8.27 -2.09 8.42
N PRO A 107 -9.60 -2.00 8.63
CA PRO A 107 -10.52 -3.03 8.15
C PRO A 107 -10.46 -3.22 6.64
N ASP A 108 -10.30 -2.13 5.88
CA ASP A 108 -10.23 -2.17 4.42
C ASP A 108 -8.88 -2.76 3.95
N LEU A 109 -7.77 -2.39 4.60
CA LEU A 109 -6.47 -3.02 4.34
C LEU A 109 -6.46 -4.52 4.68
N ALA A 110 -7.10 -4.89 5.79
CA ALA A 110 -7.21 -6.29 6.21
C ALA A 110 -8.12 -7.12 5.29
N ALA A 111 -8.89 -6.51 4.38
CA ALA A 111 -9.69 -7.20 3.38
C ALA A 111 -8.90 -7.56 2.10
N LEU A 112 -7.64 -7.12 1.97
CA LEU A 112 -6.79 -7.41 0.80
C LEU A 112 -6.14 -8.80 0.95
N ASP A 113 -6.75 -9.83 0.40
CA ASP A 113 -6.40 -11.24 0.71
C ASP A 113 -5.09 -11.75 0.12
N PHE A 114 -4.58 -11.10 -0.93
CA PHE A 114 -3.37 -11.51 -1.64
C PHE A 114 -2.17 -10.62 -1.35
N LEU A 115 -2.24 -9.79 -0.31
CA LEU A 115 -1.17 -8.86 0.03
C LEU A 115 0.04 -9.60 0.64
N HIS A 116 1.21 -9.43 0.01
CA HIS A 116 2.51 -9.93 0.46
C HIS A 116 3.35 -8.86 1.18
N ASP A 117 3.29 -7.60 0.72
CA ASP A 117 4.09 -6.50 1.28
C ASP A 117 3.20 -5.28 1.50
N LEU A 118 3.18 -4.79 2.75
CA LEU A 118 2.44 -3.60 3.16
C LEU A 118 3.41 -2.56 3.74
N GLN A 119 3.53 -1.41 3.08
CA GLN A 119 4.34 -0.31 3.60
C GLN A 119 3.44 0.83 4.08
N ILE A 120 3.33 0.95 5.40
CA ILE A 120 2.48 1.94 6.08
C ILE A 120 3.31 2.93 6.90
N HIS A 121 4.61 3.02 6.61
CA HIS A 121 5.46 3.91 7.34
C HIS A 121 5.23 5.39 6.97
N GLU A 122 5.39 6.31 7.90
CA GLU A 122 5.07 7.72 7.82
C GLU A 122 3.56 7.97 7.58
N THR A 123 2.72 7.05 8.09
CA THR A 123 1.26 7.21 8.26
C THR A 123 0.90 7.47 9.73
N SER A 124 -0.38 7.69 10.03
CA SER A 124 -0.89 7.78 11.41
C SER A 124 -1.41 6.43 11.94
N ILE A 125 -1.11 5.31 11.27
CA ILE A 125 -1.38 3.96 11.78
C ILE A 125 -0.36 3.65 12.88
N ASN A 126 -0.85 3.23 14.05
CA ASN A 126 -0.03 2.98 15.22
C ASN A 126 -0.18 1.52 15.72
N GLU A 127 0.42 1.21 16.87
CA GLU A 127 0.38 -0.13 17.47
C GLU A 127 -1.04 -0.69 17.64
N GLU A 128 -2.03 0.13 17.97
CA GLU A 128 -3.44 -0.30 18.06
C GLU A 128 -3.97 -0.72 16.68
N GLY A 129 -3.67 0.07 15.65
CA GLY A 129 -4.02 -0.26 14.27
C GLY A 129 -3.40 -1.57 13.82
N LEU A 130 -2.11 -1.78 14.11
CA LEU A 130 -1.42 -3.02 13.74
C LEU A 130 -1.96 -4.23 14.52
N LYS A 131 -2.27 -4.09 15.81
CA LYS A 131 -2.96 -5.14 16.58
C LYS A 131 -4.31 -5.50 15.97
N LYS A 132 -5.08 -4.50 15.55
CA LYS A 132 -6.38 -4.69 14.88
C LYS A 132 -6.21 -5.36 13.52
N PHE A 133 -5.21 -4.95 12.74
CA PHE A 133 -4.90 -5.55 11.43
C PHE A 133 -4.63 -7.06 11.58
N VAL A 134 -3.75 -7.44 12.51
CA VAL A 134 -3.44 -8.85 12.83
C VAL A 134 -4.67 -9.62 13.31
N ALA A 135 -5.53 -9.00 14.12
CA ALA A 135 -6.77 -9.65 14.56
C ALA A 135 -7.78 -9.88 13.43
N LEU A 136 -7.85 -8.97 12.44
CA LEU A 136 -8.78 -9.05 11.31
C LEU A 136 -8.29 -9.97 10.20
N LYS A 137 -6.97 -10.06 9.97
CA LYS A 137 -6.43 -10.85 8.85
C LYS A 137 -6.60 -12.36 9.01
N ASN A 138 -7.16 -12.82 10.13
CA ASN A 138 -7.51 -14.20 10.44
C ASN A 138 -6.46 -15.20 9.93
N LEU A 139 -5.25 -15.00 10.45
CA LEU A 139 -3.99 -15.55 9.95
C LEU A 139 -3.88 -17.07 10.11
N GLU A 140 -4.87 -17.72 10.72
CA GLU A 140 -4.87 -19.15 11.03
C GLU A 140 -4.96 -20.06 9.80
N PHE A 141 -5.27 -19.53 8.60
CA PHE A 141 -5.48 -20.40 7.43
C PHE A 141 -4.75 -19.98 6.15
N TYR A 142 -4.70 -18.71 5.76
CA TYR A 142 -4.15 -18.29 4.46
C TYR A 142 -3.71 -16.82 4.45
N CYS A 143 -2.61 -16.48 5.11
CA CYS A 143 -2.01 -15.16 4.97
C CYS A 143 -0.74 -15.25 4.11
N PHE A 144 -0.75 -14.58 2.96
CA PHE A 144 0.43 -14.41 2.10
C PHE A 144 1.33 -13.25 2.56
N LEU A 145 0.96 -12.56 3.64
CA LEU A 145 1.66 -11.38 4.08
C LEU A 145 3.03 -11.76 4.64
N GLU A 146 4.06 -11.37 3.92
CA GLU A 146 5.46 -11.62 4.24
C GLU A 146 6.05 -10.43 5.00
N ASN A 147 5.68 -9.20 4.65
CA ASN A 147 6.30 -8.01 5.21
C ASN A 147 5.29 -6.91 5.55
N ILE A 148 5.47 -6.30 6.72
CA ILE A 148 4.87 -5.01 7.09
C ILE A 148 6.00 -4.04 7.42
N CYS A 149 6.14 -2.98 6.62
CA CYS A 149 7.10 -1.90 6.88
C CYS A 149 6.43 -0.79 7.68
N ILE A 150 6.97 -0.54 8.87
CA ILE A 150 6.57 0.53 9.78
C ILE A 150 7.78 1.41 10.10
N ASP A 151 7.52 2.64 10.51
CA ASP A 151 8.45 3.49 11.23
C ASP A 151 8.23 3.33 12.74
N VAL A 152 9.25 3.70 13.52
CA VAL A 152 9.15 3.77 14.98
C VAL A 152 9.61 5.16 15.39
N TRP A 153 8.66 6.04 15.69
CA TRP A 153 8.90 7.41 16.15
C TRP A 153 7.72 7.87 17.01
N ASN A 154 7.92 8.90 17.84
CA ASN A 154 6.85 9.49 18.66
C ASN A 154 6.06 8.47 19.54
N ASN A 155 6.69 7.34 19.91
CA ASN A 155 6.06 6.25 20.66
C ASN A 155 4.82 5.63 20.00
N ASN A 156 4.72 5.68 18.66
CA ASN A 156 3.63 5.03 17.92
C ASN A 156 3.66 3.49 18.03
N TYR A 157 4.84 2.92 18.29
CA TYR A 157 5.07 1.50 18.55
C TYR A 157 6.01 1.30 19.74
N THR A 158 5.74 0.27 20.54
CA THR A 158 6.64 -0.19 21.60
C THR A 158 7.38 -1.45 21.18
N PHE A 159 8.57 -1.67 21.73
CA PHE A 159 9.35 -2.89 21.46
C PHE A 159 8.55 -4.13 21.85
N GLU A 160 7.98 -4.13 23.06
CA GLU A 160 7.19 -5.22 23.61
C GLU A 160 5.93 -5.46 22.78
N GLY A 161 5.25 -4.39 22.33
CA GLY A 161 4.08 -4.47 21.49
C GLY A 161 4.39 -5.11 20.14
N LEU A 162 5.46 -4.69 19.46
CA LEU A 162 5.89 -5.29 18.19
C LEU A 162 6.34 -6.74 18.37
N LEU A 163 7.05 -7.05 19.45
CA LEU A 163 7.45 -8.41 19.79
C LEU A 163 6.22 -9.31 19.99
N ASP A 164 5.20 -8.84 20.69
CA ASP A 164 3.96 -9.59 20.91
C ASP A 164 3.11 -9.73 19.64
N ILE A 165 3.10 -8.72 18.77
CA ILE A 165 2.45 -8.81 17.45
C ILE A 165 3.17 -9.85 16.60
N SER A 166 4.51 -9.83 16.53
CA SER A 166 5.29 -10.78 15.71
C SER A 166 5.10 -12.25 16.09
N LYS A 167 4.72 -12.54 17.35
CA LYS A 167 4.35 -13.90 17.79
C LYS A 167 3.02 -14.37 17.18
N LYS A 168 2.12 -13.45 16.86
CA LYS A 168 0.79 -13.74 16.29
C LYS A 168 0.83 -13.88 14.76
N ILE A 169 1.85 -13.33 14.13
CA ILE A 169 2.15 -13.43 12.69
C ILE A 169 3.55 -14.02 12.49
N PRO A 170 3.77 -15.30 12.82
CA PRO A 170 5.13 -15.87 12.87
C PRO A 170 5.84 -15.89 11.50
N ASP A 171 5.08 -15.89 10.40
CA ASP A 171 5.61 -15.92 9.04
C ASP A 171 5.68 -14.53 8.36
N CYS A 172 5.30 -13.47 9.08
CA CYS A 172 5.38 -12.10 8.59
C CYS A 172 6.43 -11.30 9.37
N ALA A 173 7.39 -10.73 8.65
CA ALA A 173 8.36 -9.79 9.19
C ALA A 173 7.71 -8.42 9.40
N ILE A 174 7.88 -7.86 10.60
CA ILE A 174 7.63 -6.43 10.84
C ILE A 174 8.95 -5.69 10.73
N LEU A 175 9.12 -4.96 9.64
CA LEU A 175 10.32 -4.20 9.34
C LEU A 175 10.20 -2.80 9.96
N ALA A 176 10.86 -2.61 11.11
CA ALA A 176 10.93 -1.32 11.81
C ALA A 176 12.06 -0.47 11.19
N LYS A 177 11.68 0.48 10.33
CA LYS A 177 12.60 1.31 9.55
C LYS A 177 13.66 1.96 10.45
N GLY A 178 14.93 1.71 10.12
CA GLY A 178 16.09 2.24 10.84
C GLY A 178 16.41 1.56 12.18
N ASN A 179 15.62 0.57 12.59
CA ASN A 179 15.78 -0.13 13.87
C ASN A 179 16.15 -1.61 13.68
N GLY A 180 15.39 -2.34 12.86
CA GLY A 180 15.56 -3.79 12.72
C GLY A 180 14.27 -4.47 12.29
N GLU A 181 14.22 -5.78 12.50
CA GLU A 181 13.13 -6.65 12.09
C GLU A 181 12.60 -7.43 13.29
N PHE A 182 11.27 -7.51 13.42
CA PHE A 182 10.62 -8.46 14.31
C PHE A 182 10.04 -9.61 13.48
N LEU A 183 10.44 -10.84 13.82
CA LEU A 183 9.97 -12.05 13.15
C LEU A 183 9.80 -13.16 14.16
N ASN A 184 8.64 -13.81 14.14
CA ASN A 184 8.33 -14.98 14.98
C ASN A 184 8.68 -14.79 16.48
N GLY A 185 8.34 -13.64 17.04
CA GLY A 185 8.61 -13.32 18.45
C GLY A 185 10.09 -13.06 18.78
N THR A 186 10.92 -12.83 17.77
CA THR A 186 12.32 -12.42 17.92
C THR A 186 12.56 -11.06 17.29
N PHE A 187 13.66 -10.41 17.65
CA PHE A 187 14.08 -9.14 17.08
C PHE A 187 15.54 -9.22 16.65
N ASP A 188 15.82 -8.83 15.41
CA ASP A 188 17.18 -8.63 14.88
C ASP A 188 17.38 -7.15 14.52
N GLY A 189 18.36 -6.50 15.16
CA GLY A 189 18.67 -5.10 14.93
C GLY A 189 19.07 -4.33 16.19
N GLU A 190 18.99 -3.01 16.10
CA GLU A 190 19.30 -2.07 17.17
C GLU A 190 18.11 -1.16 17.45
N TRP A 191 17.38 -1.46 18.53
CA TRP A 191 16.23 -0.66 18.92
C TRP A 191 16.65 0.71 19.47
N ARG A 192 16.28 1.77 18.74
CA ARG A 192 16.59 3.17 19.00
C ARG A 192 15.28 3.97 18.89
N ARG A 193 14.86 4.59 19.99
CA ARG A 193 13.69 5.49 20.05
C ARG A 193 14.01 6.87 19.52
#